data_AF-A0AA38PP11-F1
#
_entry.id   AF-A0AA38PP11-F1
#
_cell.length_a   1.000
_cell.length_b   1.000
_cell.length_c   1.000
_cell.angle_alpha   90.00
_cell.angle_beta   90.00
_cell.angle_gamma   90.00
#
_symmetry.space_group_name_H-M   'P 1'
#
loop_
_entity.id
_entity.type
_entity.pdbx_description
1 polymer ?
#
loop_
_entity_poly.entity_id
_entity_poly.type
_entity_poly.pdbx_seq_one_letter_code
_entity_poly.pdbx_strand_id
1 'polypeptide(L)'
;MSSNNSRANSPSDEEEKAELLLIQKKKEERARREAERKAEDEAEAAAKARLMEICRKKEEKKKREAEEKKRKEKLEKRKAEEASRAAEAAKEAAKKAKKENEKRKAEEQLKAAEAAKKAVDESRKKVEMERRMDTVALVRAQIGRREKEKLLHSPVSKASMVVVGKKWKRTAMVVVPSRDPEGGDPNPGDDDDYIESDLDDDEDDPKPPSSPPKKSRCNRCILKALQCELVGPSSASCKGCRKAKVRCSLVPDDYPRRSKQTKVESPVASTSSQTIDDLRTNVRDLNTRIALQEEMLWYLILRVRKLEGEKKDEEEEEESEDDRVKRTGDRKGKGQKE
;
A
#
# COMPACT_ATOMS: atom_id res chain seq x y z
N MET A 1 132.27 -0.55 2.48
CA MET A 1 132.04 0.92 2.50
C MET A 1 130.57 1.13 2.15
N SER A 2 129.73 1.31 3.17
CA SER A 2 128.28 1.50 2.99
C SER A 2 127.94 2.94 3.35
N SER A 3 127.74 3.77 2.33
CA SER A 3 127.31 5.15 2.51
C SER A 3 125.81 5.18 2.74
N ASN A 4 125.40 5.38 4.00
CA ASN A 4 124.02 5.72 4.35
C ASN A 4 123.74 7.17 3.93
N ASN A 5 122.91 7.35 2.90
CA ASN A 5 122.34 8.65 2.55
C ASN A 5 121.10 8.90 3.42
N SER A 6 121.30 9.52 4.59
CA SER A 6 120.23 10.07 5.41
C SER A 6 119.70 11.35 4.75
N ARG A 7 118.72 11.20 3.86
CA ARG A 7 117.97 12.31 3.26
C ARG A 7 117.13 12.95 4.35
N ALA A 8 117.55 14.11 4.85
CA ALA A 8 116.76 14.93 5.75
C ALA A 8 115.53 15.45 4.98
N ASN A 9 114.34 15.02 5.37
CA ASN A 9 113.09 15.61 4.88
C ASN A 9 112.92 16.97 5.57
N SER A 10 112.78 18.02 4.77
CA SER A 10 112.61 19.38 5.27
C SER A 10 111.20 19.53 5.88
N PRO A 11 111.04 20.19 7.04
CA PRO A 11 109.72 20.40 7.67
C PRO A 11 108.71 21.12 6.77
N SER A 12 109.17 21.84 5.73
CA SER A 12 108.33 22.47 4.70
C SER A 12 107.56 21.48 3.82
N ASP A 13 108.09 20.26 3.59
CA ASP A 13 107.47 19.28 2.68
C ASP A 13 106.28 18.56 3.35
N GLU A 14 106.30 18.44 4.69
CA GLU A 14 105.21 17.86 5.47
C GLU A 14 104.02 18.82 5.61
N GLU A 15 104.29 20.14 5.71
CA GLU A 15 103.24 21.16 5.74
C GLU A 15 102.50 21.27 4.38
N GLU A 16 103.23 21.25 3.26
CA GLU A 16 102.63 21.28 1.92
C GLU A 16 101.76 20.02 1.66
N LYS A 17 102.24 18.85 2.12
CA LYS A 17 101.47 17.60 2.05
C LYS A 17 100.20 17.65 2.90
N ALA A 18 100.26 18.24 4.10
CA ALA A 18 99.10 18.42 4.96
C ALA A 18 98.06 19.38 4.32
N GLU A 19 98.52 20.45 3.67
CA GLU A 19 97.66 21.41 2.98
C GLU A 19 96.97 20.77 1.76
N LEU A 20 97.70 19.99 0.96
CA LEU A 20 97.12 19.23 -0.16
C LEU A 20 96.07 18.21 0.31
N LEU A 21 96.30 17.51 1.43
CA LEU A 21 95.32 16.59 2.02
C LEU A 21 94.06 17.32 2.51
N LEU A 22 94.20 18.53 3.08
CA LEU A 22 93.08 19.38 3.47
C LEU A 22 92.25 19.82 2.25
N ILE A 23 92.91 20.19 1.15
CA ILE A 23 92.24 20.56 -0.10
C ILE A 23 91.49 19.36 -0.70
N GLN A 24 92.11 18.17 -0.69
CA GLN A 24 91.47 16.95 -1.18
C GLN A 24 90.23 16.59 -0.34
N LYS A 25 90.33 16.60 0.99
CA LYS A 25 89.19 16.38 1.88
C LYS A 25 88.06 17.37 1.65
N LYS A 26 88.36 18.65 1.44
CA LYS A 26 87.34 19.67 1.11
C LYS A 26 86.66 19.42 -0.23
N LYS A 27 87.38 18.91 -1.24
CA LYS A 27 86.80 18.54 -2.54
C LYS A 27 85.88 17.32 -2.41
N GLU A 28 86.31 16.30 -1.68
CA GLU A 28 85.51 15.10 -1.39
C GLU A 28 84.23 15.45 -0.59
N GLU A 29 84.34 16.33 0.41
CA GLU A 29 83.19 16.80 1.18
C GLU A 29 82.19 17.59 0.31
N ARG A 30 82.67 18.44 -0.61
CA ARG A 30 81.80 19.14 -1.56
C ARG A 30 81.08 18.17 -2.50
N ALA A 31 81.80 17.19 -3.05
CA ALA A 31 81.21 16.17 -3.92
C ALA A 31 80.14 15.34 -3.19
N ARG A 32 80.40 14.98 -1.92
CA ARG A 32 79.42 14.29 -1.07
C ARG A 32 78.17 15.13 -0.83
N ARG A 33 78.31 16.42 -0.49
CA ARG A 33 77.17 17.34 -0.29
C ARG A 33 76.38 17.61 -1.58
N GLU A 34 77.03 17.60 -2.74
CA GLU A 34 76.34 17.72 -4.02
C GLU A 34 75.55 16.44 -4.35
N ALA A 35 76.13 15.26 -4.08
CA ALA A 35 75.43 13.98 -4.26
C ALA A 35 74.23 13.85 -3.31
N GLU A 36 74.36 14.29 -2.06
CA GLU A 36 73.27 14.31 -1.09
C GLU A 36 72.13 15.24 -1.52
N ARG A 37 72.43 16.46 -1.97
CA ARG A 37 71.42 17.38 -2.52
C ARG A 37 70.71 16.83 -3.75
N LYS A 38 71.43 16.20 -4.68
CA LYS A 38 70.81 15.54 -5.84
C LYS A 38 69.87 14.41 -5.42
N ALA A 39 70.27 13.61 -4.43
CA ALA A 39 69.41 12.54 -3.90
C ALA A 39 68.17 13.10 -3.20
N GLU A 40 68.29 14.21 -2.47
CA GLU A 40 67.17 14.91 -1.85
C GLU A 40 66.21 15.50 -2.90
N ASP A 41 66.72 16.18 -3.92
CA ASP A 41 65.91 16.76 -5.01
C ASP A 41 65.16 15.66 -5.79
N GLU A 42 65.81 14.52 -6.06
CA GLU A 42 65.17 13.35 -6.70
C GLU A 42 64.10 12.74 -5.80
N ALA A 43 64.35 12.64 -4.49
CA ALA A 43 63.38 12.13 -3.53
C ALA A 43 62.16 13.07 -3.40
N GLU A 44 62.37 14.39 -3.39
CA GLU A 44 61.29 15.38 -3.36
C GLU A 44 60.48 15.36 -4.65
N ALA A 45 61.13 15.27 -5.81
CA ALA A 45 60.47 15.13 -7.10
C ALA A 45 59.61 13.85 -7.15
N ALA A 46 60.13 12.72 -6.67
CA ALA A 46 59.38 11.47 -6.59
C ALA A 46 58.18 11.57 -5.62
N ALA A 47 58.34 12.24 -4.47
CA ALA A 47 57.27 12.47 -3.51
C ALA A 47 56.15 13.34 -4.09
N LYS A 48 56.52 14.45 -4.77
CA LYS A 48 55.57 15.33 -5.48
C LYS A 48 54.80 14.58 -6.56
N ALA A 49 55.48 13.76 -7.37
CA ALA A 49 54.82 12.96 -8.41
C ALA A 49 53.78 11.99 -7.83
N ARG A 50 54.10 11.31 -6.73
CA ARG A 50 53.16 10.41 -6.03
C ARG A 50 51.96 11.15 -5.47
N LEU A 51 52.16 12.33 -4.87
CA LEU A 51 51.06 13.16 -4.35
C LEU A 51 50.12 13.61 -5.48
N MET A 52 50.68 14.02 -6.63
CA MET A 52 49.88 14.39 -7.79
C MET A 52 49.06 13.21 -8.33
N GLU A 53 49.62 12.00 -8.38
CA GLU A 53 48.88 10.80 -8.78
C GLU A 53 47.72 10.48 -7.82
N ILE A 54 47.96 10.62 -6.50
CA ILE A 54 46.91 10.44 -5.48
C ILE A 54 45.81 11.48 -5.65
N CYS A 55 46.16 12.74 -5.87
CA CYS A 55 45.19 13.81 -6.14
C CYS A 55 44.35 13.51 -7.39
N ARG A 56 44.98 13.07 -8.49
CA ARG A 56 44.27 12.69 -9.71
C ARG A 56 43.29 11.54 -9.47
N LYS A 57 43.72 10.49 -8.76
CA LYS A 57 42.84 9.35 -8.41
C LYS A 57 41.66 9.77 -7.54
N LYS A 58 41.87 10.70 -6.58
CA LYS A 58 40.78 11.24 -5.75
C LYS A 58 39.79 12.06 -6.58
N GLU A 59 40.26 12.86 -7.52
CA GLU A 59 39.40 13.65 -8.41
C GLU A 59 38.58 12.75 -9.35
N GLU A 60 39.22 11.75 -9.97
CA GLU A 60 38.53 10.76 -10.80
C GLU A 60 37.46 10.00 -10.01
N LYS A 61 37.75 9.61 -8.75
CA LYS A 61 36.78 8.96 -7.87
C LYS A 61 35.58 9.87 -7.57
N LYS A 62 35.82 11.15 -7.24
CA LYS A 62 34.73 12.13 -7.02
C LYS A 62 33.88 12.32 -8.27
N LYS A 63 34.49 12.36 -9.46
CA LYS A 63 33.76 12.45 -10.74
C LYS A 63 32.86 11.24 -10.96
N ARG A 64 33.35 10.02 -10.72
CA ARG A 64 32.56 8.79 -10.82
C ARG A 64 31.40 8.74 -9.82
N GLU A 65 31.65 9.10 -8.56
CA GLU A 65 30.60 9.15 -7.53
C GLU A 65 29.51 10.18 -7.88
N ALA A 66 29.89 11.34 -8.41
CA ALA A 66 28.94 12.36 -8.86
C ALA A 66 28.11 11.89 -10.06
N GLU A 67 28.72 11.21 -11.04
CA GLU A 67 28.00 10.65 -12.19
C GLU A 67 27.04 9.54 -11.77
N GLU A 68 27.45 8.65 -10.86
CA GLU A 68 26.60 7.59 -10.33
C GLU A 68 25.39 8.18 -9.57
N LYS A 69 25.62 9.21 -8.76
CA LYS A 69 24.54 9.93 -8.06
C LYS A 69 23.54 10.53 -9.05
N LYS A 70 24.01 11.19 -10.11
CA LYS A 70 23.15 11.73 -11.18
C LYS A 70 22.36 10.63 -11.90
N ARG A 71 22.98 9.47 -12.15
CA ARG A 71 22.30 8.31 -12.75
C ARG A 71 21.20 7.75 -11.85
N LYS A 72 21.46 7.60 -10.55
CA LYS A 72 20.47 7.13 -9.56
C LYS A 72 19.28 8.10 -9.47
N GLU A 73 19.55 9.40 -9.36
CA GLU A 73 18.50 10.43 -9.31
C GLU A 73 17.64 10.42 -10.57
N LYS A 74 18.25 10.29 -11.76
CA LYS A 74 17.51 10.20 -13.03
C LYS A 74 16.64 8.95 -13.10
N LEU A 75 17.11 7.83 -12.56
CA LEU A 75 16.35 6.59 -12.50
C LEU A 75 15.15 6.72 -11.56
N GLU A 76 15.34 7.31 -10.38
CA GLU A 76 14.26 7.55 -9.42
C GLU A 76 13.21 8.51 -9.98
N LYS A 77 13.63 9.59 -10.63
CA LYS A 77 12.72 10.51 -11.33
C LYS A 77 11.87 9.80 -12.38
N ARG A 78 12.48 8.91 -13.18
CA ARG A 78 11.74 8.10 -14.17
C ARG A 78 10.74 7.15 -13.52
N LYS A 79 11.14 6.46 -12.44
CA LYS A 79 10.23 5.58 -11.68
C LYS A 79 9.07 6.35 -11.07
N ALA A 80 9.32 7.53 -10.52
CA ALA A 80 8.28 8.40 -9.96
C ALA A 80 7.30 8.89 -11.04
N GLU A 81 7.82 9.27 -12.22
CA GLU A 81 7.01 9.69 -13.35
C GLU A 81 6.14 8.55 -13.88
N GLU A 82 6.71 7.35 -14.03
CA GLU A 82 5.97 6.15 -14.46
C GLU A 82 4.89 5.76 -13.45
N ALA A 83 5.19 5.80 -12.14
CA ALA A 83 4.22 5.55 -11.09
C ALA A 83 3.08 6.59 -11.10
N SER A 84 3.39 7.87 -11.34
CA SER A 84 2.38 8.92 -11.48
C SER A 84 1.45 8.66 -12.67
N ARG A 85 2.02 8.37 -13.85
CA ARG A 85 1.24 8.03 -15.05
C ARG A 85 0.37 6.79 -14.84
N ALA A 86 0.89 5.76 -14.20
CA ALA A 86 0.12 4.55 -13.87
C ALA A 86 -1.03 4.86 -12.90
N ALA A 87 -0.82 5.71 -11.90
CA ALA A 87 -1.85 6.13 -10.96
C ALA A 87 -2.95 6.96 -11.64
N GLU A 88 -2.61 7.84 -12.58
CA GLU A 88 -3.60 8.58 -13.37
C GLU A 88 -4.42 7.66 -14.27
N ALA A 89 -3.77 6.74 -14.99
CA ALA A 89 -4.47 5.75 -15.81
C ALA A 89 -5.44 4.88 -14.96
N ALA A 90 -5.04 4.47 -13.77
CA ALA A 90 -5.90 3.74 -12.84
C ALA A 90 -7.10 4.58 -12.37
N LYS A 91 -6.90 5.88 -12.08
CA LYS A 91 -8.00 6.79 -11.72
C LYS A 91 -8.98 6.97 -12.88
N GLU A 92 -8.51 7.11 -14.11
CA GLU A 92 -9.39 7.19 -15.28
C GLU A 92 -10.17 5.90 -15.52
N ALA A 93 -9.51 4.74 -15.40
CA ALA A 93 -10.16 3.44 -15.52
C ALA A 93 -11.25 3.27 -14.44
N ALA A 94 -10.97 3.63 -13.18
CA ALA A 94 -11.93 3.59 -12.10
C ALA A 94 -13.14 4.52 -12.35
N LYS A 95 -12.92 5.73 -12.88
CA LYS A 95 -14.00 6.65 -13.26
C LYS A 95 -14.87 6.07 -14.37
N LYS A 96 -14.27 5.46 -15.40
CA LYS A 96 -15.02 4.80 -16.49
C LYS A 96 -15.85 3.63 -15.96
N ALA A 97 -15.25 2.76 -15.15
CA ALA A 97 -15.95 1.62 -14.54
C ALA A 97 -17.13 2.06 -13.65
N LYS A 98 -16.95 3.14 -12.87
CA LYS A 98 -18.02 3.70 -12.04
C LYS A 98 -19.19 4.22 -12.89
N LYS A 99 -18.90 5.00 -13.96
CA LYS A 99 -19.92 5.52 -14.88
C LYS A 99 -20.69 4.39 -15.58
N GLU A 100 -20.00 3.33 -15.99
CA GLU A 100 -20.65 2.19 -16.64
C GLU A 100 -21.57 1.44 -15.65
N ASN A 101 -21.15 1.27 -14.41
CA ASN A 101 -21.97 0.63 -13.36
C ASN A 101 -23.20 1.49 -13.02
N GLU A 102 -23.04 2.82 -12.90
CA GLU A 102 -24.15 3.75 -12.71
C GLU A 102 -25.15 3.68 -13.88
N LYS A 103 -24.65 3.60 -15.12
CA LYS A 103 -25.50 3.45 -16.31
C LYS A 103 -26.28 2.13 -16.28
N ARG A 104 -25.63 1.00 -15.95
CA ARG A 104 -26.30 -0.31 -15.83
C ARG A 104 -27.38 -0.29 -14.75
N LYS A 105 -27.11 0.30 -13.59
CA LYS A 105 -28.11 0.45 -12.51
C LYS A 105 -29.31 1.30 -12.96
N ALA A 106 -29.07 2.39 -13.69
CA ALA A 106 -30.15 3.21 -14.22
C ALA A 106 -31.02 2.45 -15.25
N GLU A 107 -30.39 1.67 -16.14
CA GLU A 107 -31.11 0.82 -17.11
C GLU A 107 -31.93 -0.28 -16.40
N GLU A 108 -31.39 -0.89 -15.34
CA GLU A 108 -32.10 -1.89 -14.55
C GLU A 108 -33.30 -1.29 -13.80
N GLN A 109 -33.15 -0.09 -13.21
CA GLN A 109 -34.25 0.63 -12.57
C GLN A 109 -35.35 1.02 -13.56
N LEU A 110 -34.99 1.46 -14.77
CA LEU A 110 -35.95 1.74 -15.83
C LEU A 110 -36.73 0.49 -16.24
N LYS A 111 -36.06 -0.64 -16.42
CA LYS A 111 -36.73 -1.92 -16.72
C LYS A 111 -37.65 -2.36 -15.58
N ALA A 112 -37.21 -2.25 -14.33
CA ALA A 112 -38.03 -2.60 -13.16
C ALA A 112 -39.27 -1.68 -13.06
N ALA A 113 -39.12 -0.39 -13.31
CA ALA A 113 -40.22 0.56 -13.32
C ALA A 113 -41.24 0.27 -14.43
N GLU A 114 -40.77 -0.09 -15.63
CA GLU A 114 -41.65 -0.48 -16.74
C GLU A 114 -42.41 -1.78 -16.43
N ALA A 115 -41.75 -2.78 -15.84
CA ALA A 115 -42.39 -4.01 -15.40
C ALA A 115 -43.44 -3.75 -14.30
N ALA A 116 -43.12 -2.91 -13.32
CA ALA A 116 -44.07 -2.50 -12.28
C ALA A 116 -45.29 -1.78 -12.86
N LYS A 117 -45.10 -0.89 -13.84
CA LYS A 117 -46.20 -0.20 -14.53
C LYS A 117 -47.11 -1.18 -15.28
N LYS A 118 -46.52 -2.16 -16.00
CA LYS A 118 -47.29 -3.22 -16.68
C LYS A 118 -48.12 -4.04 -15.68
N ALA A 119 -47.56 -4.38 -14.52
CA ALA A 119 -48.29 -5.12 -13.49
C ALA A 119 -49.46 -4.30 -12.91
N VAL A 120 -49.28 -2.99 -12.69
CA VAL A 120 -50.35 -2.08 -12.24
C VAL A 120 -51.44 -1.99 -13.30
N ASP A 121 -51.09 -1.78 -14.58
CA ASP A 121 -52.07 -1.70 -15.66
C ASP A 121 -52.84 -3.02 -15.85
N GLU A 122 -52.20 -4.17 -15.68
CA GLU A 122 -52.86 -5.47 -15.71
C GLU A 122 -53.79 -5.69 -14.51
N SER A 123 -53.36 -5.31 -13.31
CA SER A 123 -54.22 -5.36 -12.11
C SER A 123 -55.46 -4.47 -12.25
N ARG A 124 -55.29 -3.28 -12.83
CA ARG A 124 -56.39 -2.34 -13.09
C ARG A 124 -57.40 -2.93 -14.06
N LYS A 125 -56.94 -3.59 -15.13
CA LYS A 125 -57.81 -4.30 -16.08
C LYS A 125 -58.59 -5.43 -15.42
N LYS A 126 -57.94 -6.20 -14.53
CA LYS A 126 -58.60 -7.28 -13.76
C LYS A 126 -59.71 -6.72 -12.87
N VAL A 127 -59.43 -5.66 -12.10
CA VAL A 127 -60.44 -4.98 -11.25
C VAL A 127 -61.59 -4.39 -12.08
N GLU A 128 -61.30 -3.81 -13.25
CA GLU A 128 -62.34 -3.29 -14.12
C GLU A 128 -63.25 -4.38 -14.70
N MET A 129 -62.66 -5.52 -15.09
CA MET A 129 -63.41 -6.72 -15.51
C MET A 129 -64.30 -7.26 -14.39
N GLU A 130 -63.79 -7.36 -13.17
CA GLU A 130 -64.54 -7.82 -12.00
C GLU A 130 -65.75 -6.91 -11.73
N ARG A 131 -65.56 -5.58 -11.76
CA ARG A 131 -66.67 -4.61 -11.65
C ARG A 131 -67.73 -4.78 -12.74
N ARG A 132 -67.31 -5.06 -13.98
CA ARG A 132 -68.24 -5.30 -15.10
C ARG A 132 -69.04 -6.59 -14.86
N MET A 133 -68.41 -7.65 -14.37
CA MET A 133 -69.06 -8.91 -14.03
C MET A 133 -70.06 -8.75 -12.88
N ASP A 134 -69.72 -8.01 -11.83
CA ASP A 134 -70.64 -7.68 -10.73
C ASP A 134 -71.85 -6.89 -11.23
N THR A 135 -71.63 -5.93 -12.13
CA THR A 135 -72.72 -5.17 -12.75
C THR A 135 -73.66 -6.08 -13.55
N VAL A 136 -73.10 -7.02 -14.33
CA VAL A 136 -73.89 -8.03 -15.06
C VAL A 136 -74.68 -8.92 -14.08
N ALA A 137 -74.07 -9.34 -12.98
CA ALA A 137 -74.74 -10.13 -11.94
C ALA A 137 -75.91 -9.36 -11.29
N LEU A 138 -75.72 -8.07 -10.98
CA LEU A 138 -76.78 -7.20 -10.45
C LEU A 138 -77.94 -7.04 -11.44
N VAL A 139 -77.66 -6.84 -12.72
CA VAL A 139 -78.69 -6.76 -13.78
C VAL A 139 -79.44 -8.08 -13.89
N ARG A 140 -78.75 -9.22 -13.89
CA ARG A 140 -79.38 -10.56 -13.92
C ARG A 140 -80.27 -10.80 -12.71
N ALA A 141 -79.84 -10.37 -11.52
CA ALA A 141 -80.64 -10.45 -10.30
C ALA A 141 -81.88 -9.53 -10.34
N GLN A 142 -81.80 -8.35 -10.96
CA GLN A 142 -82.96 -7.48 -11.19
C GLN A 142 -83.96 -8.10 -12.18
N ILE A 143 -83.47 -8.71 -13.27
CA ILE A 143 -84.32 -9.42 -14.24
C ILE A 143 -85.05 -10.58 -13.54
N GLY A 144 -84.33 -11.44 -12.81
CA GLY A 144 -84.93 -12.55 -12.07
C GLY A 144 -85.93 -12.11 -11.00
N ARG A 145 -85.72 -10.95 -10.36
CA ARG A 145 -86.71 -10.35 -9.45
C ARG A 145 -87.98 -9.91 -10.19
N ARG A 146 -87.84 -9.22 -11.33
CA ARG A 146 -89.00 -8.82 -12.15
C ARG A 146 -89.77 -10.02 -12.71
N GLU A 147 -89.10 -11.10 -13.05
CA GLU A 147 -89.76 -12.35 -13.46
C GLU A 147 -90.53 -13.00 -12.31
N LYS A 148 -89.95 -13.02 -11.09
CA LYS A 148 -90.66 -13.49 -9.88
C LYS A 148 -91.85 -12.61 -9.51
N GLU A 149 -91.75 -11.29 -9.70
CA GLU A 149 -92.84 -10.34 -9.47
C GLU A 149 -93.98 -10.54 -10.49
N LYS A 150 -93.64 -10.79 -11.77
CA LYS A 150 -94.62 -11.16 -12.80
C LYS A 150 -95.30 -12.51 -12.52
N LEU A 151 -94.58 -13.48 -11.93
CA LEU A 151 -95.14 -14.75 -11.47
C LEU A 151 -96.08 -14.59 -10.27
N LEU A 152 -95.78 -13.66 -9.35
CA LEU A 152 -96.62 -13.36 -8.17
C LEU A 152 -97.86 -12.51 -8.50
N HIS A 153 -97.94 -11.89 -9.68
CA HIS A 153 -99.10 -11.11 -10.14
C HIS A 153 -99.82 -11.74 -11.34
N SER A 154 -99.49 -12.99 -11.69
CA SER A 154 -100.31 -13.79 -12.61
C SER A 154 -101.59 -14.26 -11.89
N PRO A 155 -102.79 -14.04 -12.44
CA PRO A 155 -104.05 -14.36 -11.78
C PRO A 155 -104.40 -15.85 -11.89
N VAL A 156 -103.49 -16.76 -11.57
CA VAL A 156 -103.81 -18.20 -11.50
C VAL A 156 -102.94 -18.89 -10.44
N SER A 157 -103.39 -18.87 -9.18
CA SER A 157 -103.27 -20.04 -8.27
C SER A 157 -103.86 -19.74 -6.90
N LYS A 158 -105.17 -19.94 -6.79
CA LYS A 158 -105.79 -20.41 -5.54
C LYS A 158 -105.86 -21.94 -5.64
N ALA A 159 -104.90 -22.66 -5.05
CA ALA A 159 -105.13 -24.05 -4.66
C ALA A 159 -104.09 -24.59 -3.67
N SER A 160 -104.63 -25.15 -2.60
CA SER A 160 -104.07 -26.18 -1.70
C SER A 160 -103.12 -25.76 -0.58
N MET A 161 -103.72 -25.69 0.61
CA MET A 161 -103.10 -26.09 1.88
C MET A 161 -102.67 -27.56 1.82
N VAL A 162 -101.45 -27.88 2.27
CA VAL A 162 -101.18 -29.12 3.00
C VAL A 162 -100.19 -28.81 4.13
N VAL A 163 -100.66 -29.06 5.35
CA VAL A 163 -99.88 -29.03 6.59
C VAL A 163 -99.09 -30.33 6.68
N VAL A 164 -97.76 -30.26 6.79
CA VAL A 164 -96.96 -31.32 7.42
C VAL A 164 -95.96 -30.67 8.35
N GLY A 165 -96.17 -30.88 9.65
CA GLY A 165 -95.28 -30.39 10.69
C GLY A 165 -93.91 -31.07 10.65
N LYS A 166 -92.87 -30.29 10.92
CA LYS A 166 -91.62 -30.81 11.47
C LYS A 166 -90.99 -29.75 12.38
N LYS A 167 -90.60 -30.26 13.54
CA LYS A 167 -90.17 -29.55 14.75
C LYS A 167 -88.89 -28.75 14.49
N TRP A 168 -88.84 -27.58 15.11
CA TRP A 168 -87.69 -26.69 15.12
C TRP A 168 -86.55 -27.29 15.94
N LYS A 169 -85.38 -27.47 15.31
CA LYS A 169 -84.09 -27.44 16.01
C LYS A 169 -83.18 -26.47 15.27
N ARG A 170 -82.85 -25.39 15.95
CA ARG A 170 -81.76 -24.47 15.61
C ARG A 170 -80.44 -25.20 15.76
N THR A 171 -79.62 -25.20 14.71
CA THR A 171 -78.16 -25.19 14.81
C THR A 171 -77.64 -24.49 13.58
N ALA A 172 -76.84 -23.45 13.81
CA ALA A 172 -76.30 -22.54 12.81
C ALA A 172 -75.45 -23.31 11.78
N MET A 173 -75.77 -23.16 10.51
CA MET A 173 -74.82 -23.41 9.43
C MET A 173 -74.17 -22.08 9.08
N VAL A 174 -72.94 -21.92 9.56
CA VAL A 174 -71.99 -20.94 9.04
C VAL A 174 -71.71 -21.34 7.59
N VAL A 175 -72.10 -20.47 6.66
CA VAL A 175 -71.63 -20.53 5.27
C VAL A 175 -70.22 -19.94 5.27
N VAL A 176 -69.21 -20.80 5.24
CA VAL A 176 -67.83 -20.42 4.92
C VAL A 176 -67.68 -20.44 3.40
N PRO A 177 -67.26 -19.34 2.75
CA PRO A 177 -66.80 -19.42 1.36
C PRO A 177 -65.36 -19.90 1.36
N SER A 178 -65.13 -21.19 1.06
CA SER A 178 -63.79 -21.71 0.81
C SER A 178 -63.53 -21.76 -0.70
N ARG A 179 -62.43 -21.10 -1.09
CA ARG A 179 -61.67 -21.34 -2.32
C ARG A 179 -61.31 -22.82 -2.44
N ASP A 180 -61.54 -23.38 -3.61
CA ASP A 180 -60.64 -24.38 -4.18
C ASP A 180 -59.63 -23.66 -5.10
N PRO A 181 -58.35 -24.03 -5.06
CA PRO A 181 -57.54 -24.15 -6.25
C PRO A 181 -57.39 -25.63 -6.64
N GLU A 182 -57.23 -25.83 -7.95
CA GLU A 182 -56.52 -26.95 -8.57
C GLU A 182 -57.24 -28.31 -8.68
N GLY A 183 -57.69 -28.58 -9.91
CA GLY A 183 -57.71 -29.93 -10.47
C GLY A 183 -56.54 -30.10 -11.44
N GLY A 184 -55.92 -31.28 -11.42
CA GLY A 184 -55.10 -31.80 -12.51
C GLY A 184 -54.01 -32.81 -12.09
N ASP A 185 -54.35 -34.10 -12.05
CA ASP A 185 -53.44 -35.27 -12.13
C ASP A 185 -53.35 -35.70 -13.64
N PRO A 186 -52.36 -36.47 -14.21
CA PRO A 186 -51.43 -37.40 -13.55
C PRO A 186 -49.95 -37.52 -14.03
N ASN A 187 -49.12 -38.15 -13.17
CA ASN A 187 -47.91 -39.05 -13.30
C ASN A 187 -47.10 -39.13 -14.62
N PRO A 188 -45.80 -39.59 -14.67
CA PRO A 188 -44.97 -40.24 -13.63
C PRO A 188 -43.46 -39.85 -13.55
N GLY A 189 -42.76 -40.38 -12.53
CA GLY A 189 -41.29 -40.53 -12.45
C GLY A 189 -40.70 -39.97 -11.14
N ASP A 190 -40.52 -40.78 -10.09
CA ASP A 190 -39.23 -41.39 -9.67
C ASP A 190 -38.08 -40.36 -9.74
N ASP A 191 -37.55 -39.86 -8.63
CA ASP A 191 -36.67 -40.63 -7.73
C ASP A 191 -36.45 -39.88 -6.39
N ASP A 192 -36.01 -40.64 -5.37
CA ASP A 192 -35.24 -40.26 -4.17
C ASP A 192 -35.98 -39.92 -2.85
N ASP A 193 -36.46 -41.00 -2.21
CA ASP A 193 -36.03 -41.49 -0.89
C ASP A 193 -35.89 -40.55 0.34
N TYR A 194 -36.82 -40.78 1.28
CA TYR A 194 -36.60 -40.97 2.73
C TYR A 194 -35.95 -39.84 3.54
N ILE A 195 -36.81 -38.92 4.03
CA ILE A 195 -36.63 -38.30 5.35
C ILE A 195 -37.76 -38.82 6.23
N GLU A 196 -37.52 -39.94 6.90
CA GLU A 196 -38.32 -40.36 8.05
C GLU A 196 -37.94 -39.44 9.22
N SER A 197 -38.95 -38.76 9.74
CA SER A 197 -38.90 -37.91 10.92
C SER A 197 -39.68 -38.64 12.00
N ASP A 198 -39.04 -38.96 13.12
CA ASP A 198 -39.68 -39.13 14.42
C ASP A 198 -38.69 -38.49 15.42
N LEU A 199 -38.91 -37.23 15.84
CA LEU A 199 -39.76 -36.84 16.96
C LEU A 199 -39.29 -37.45 18.29
N ASP A 200 -38.53 -36.66 19.04
CA ASP A 200 -38.90 -36.41 20.42
C ASP A 200 -38.79 -34.90 20.68
N ASP A 201 -39.92 -34.38 21.14
CA ASP A 201 -40.23 -33.01 21.52
C ASP A 201 -40.03 -32.91 23.03
N ASP A 202 -39.12 -32.04 23.49
CA ASP A 202 -39.15 -31.51 24.84
C ASP A 202 -38.53 -30.10 24.81
N GLU A 203 -39.36 -29.13 25.14
CA GLU A 203 -39.02 -27.73 25.29
C GLU A 203 -38.00 -27.52 26.41
N ASP A 204 -36.85 -26.91 26.10
CA ASP A 204 -36.22 -25.85 26.88
C ASP A 204 -34.91 -25.41 26.21
N ASP A 205 -34.74 -24.11 25.97
CA ASP A 205 -33.57 -23.47 25.35
C ASP A 205 -32.23 -23.93 25.98
N PRO A 206 -31.37 -24.70 25.27
CA PRO A 206 -30.00 -24.90 25.68
C PRO A 206 -29.09 -24.16 24.70
N LYS A 207 -28.69 -22.95 25.10
CA LYS A 207 -27.31 -22.42 25.06
C LYS A 207 -26.41 -23.09 23.99
N PRO A 208 -25.90 -22.37 22.97
CA PRO A 208 -25.08 -22.97 21.92
C PRO A 208 -23.94 -23.83 22.51
N PRO A 209 -23.68 -25.03 21.97
CA PRO A 209 -22.84 -26.03 22.59
C PRO A 209 -21.48 -25.42 22.95
N SER A 210 -21.12 -25.58 24.21
CA SER A 210 -19.86 -25.16 24.82
C SER A 210 -18.69 -25.82 24.09
N SER A 211 -18.12 -25.07 23.16
CA SER A 211 -16.78 -25.22 22.55
C SER A 211 -16.50 -26.55 21.81
N PRO A 212 -16.33 -26.53 20.47
CA PRO A 212 -15.78 -27.67 19.76
C PRO A 212 -14.31 -27.89 20.19
N PRO A 213 -13.78 -29.12 20.10
CA PRO A 213 -12.45 -29.46 20.61
C PRO A 213 -11.39 -28.55 19.97
N LYS A 214 -10.48 -28.03 20.81
CA LYS A 214 -9.35 -27.16 20.46
C LYS A 214 -8.50 -27.85 19.38
N LYS A 215 -8.77 -27.52 18.12
CA LYS A 215 -8.03 -28.00 16.96
C LYS A 215 -7.35 -26.78 16.34
N SER A 216 -6.02 -26.86 16.24
CA SER A 216 -5.15 -25.84 15.67
C SER A 216 -5.71 -25.28 14.36
N ARG A 217 -6.06 -23.99 14.37
CA ARG A 217 -6.57 -23.28 13.20
C ARG A 217 -5.41 -22.63 12.45
N CYS A 218 -5.48 -22.59 11.12
CA CYS A 218 -4.47 -21.88 10.35
C CYS A 218 -4.75 -20.37 10.28
N ASN A 219 -3.68 -19.57 10.19
CA ASN A 219 -3.74 -18.10 10.12
C ASN A 219 -4.72 -17.60 9.04
N ARG A 220 -4.75 -18.26 7.87
CA ARG A 220 -5.63 -17.86 6.77
C ARG A 220 -7.11 -18.08 7.09
N CYS A 221 -7.45 -19.19 7.74
CA CYS A 221 -8.82 -19.47 8.16
C CYS A 221 -9.25 -18.53 9.30
N ILE A 222 -8.33 -18.18 10.21
CA ILE A 222 -8.59 -17.18 11.26
C ILE A 222 -8.87 -15.81 10.64
N LEU A 223 -7.98 -15.32 9.77
CA LEU A 223 -8.11 -13.99 9.14
C LEU A 223 -9.36 -13.84 8.29
N LYS A 224 -9.84 -14.92 7.66
CA LYS A 224 -11.04 -14.91 6.82
C LYS A 224 -12.31 -15.37 7.54
N ALA A 225 -12.23 -15.65 8.85
CA ALA A 225 -13.32 -16.24 9.64
C ALA A 225 -13.93 -17.50 8.98
N LEU A 226 -13.11 -18.30 8.31
CA LEU A 226 -13.53 -19.53 7.62
C LEU A 226 -13.33 -20.75 8.53
N GLN A 227 -14.18 -21.76 8.36
CA GLN A 227 -13.97 -23.06 9.00
C GLN A 227 -12.62 -23.66 8.55
N CYS A 228 -11.78 -24.03 9.51
CA CYS A 228 -10.47 -24.61 9.26
C CYS A 228 -10.53 -26.13 9.39
N GLU A 229 -10.76 -26.81 8.27
CA GLU A 229 -10.74 -28.27 8.21
C GLU A 229 -9.33 -28.77 7.84
N LEU A 230 -8.65 -29.40 8.79
CA LEU A 230 -7.39 -30.11 8.53
C LEU A 230 -7.65 -31.35 7.65
N VAL A 231 -6.72 -31.64 6.73
CA VAL A 231 -6.84 -32.78 5.80
C VAL A 231 -6.58 -34.12 6.50
N GLY A 232 -6.08 -34.10 7.74
CA GLY A 232 -5.87 -35.23 8.63
C GLY A 232 -5.15 -34.79 9.92
N PRO A 233 -5.08 -35.65 10.94
CA PRO A 233 -4.48 -35.33 12.25
C PRO A 233 -2.98 -34.99 12.17
N SER A 234 -2.27 -35.50 11.17
CA SER A 234 -0.85 -35.25 10.91
C SER A 234 -0.59 -34.27 9.74
N SER A 235 -1.65 -33.74 9.13
CA SER A 235 -1.48 -32.87 7.95
C SER A 235 -1.14 -31.43 8.38
N ALA A 236 -0.02 -30.90 7.88
CA ALA A 236 0.36 -29.50 8.09
C ALA A 236 -0.48 -28.50 7.26
N SER A 237 -1.54 -28.95 6.59
CA SER A 237 -2.36 -28.11 5.70
C SER A 237 -3.86 -28.35 5.87
N CYS A 238 -4.64 -27.26 5.82
CA CYS A 238 -6.10 -27.33 5.79
C CYS A 238 -6.63 -27.45 4.36
N LYS A 239 -7.82 -28.04 4.20
CA LYS A 239 -8.50 -28.22 2.90
C LYS A 239 -8.60 -26.92 2.12
N GLY A 240 -8.92 -25.81 2.78
CA GLY A 240 -9.04 -24.49 2.16
C GLY A 240 -7.72 -23.91 1.64
N CYS A 241 -6.60 -24.19 2.31
CA CYS A 241 -5.28 -23.80 1.83
C CYS A 241 -4.78 -24.73 0.71
N ARG A 242 -5.07 -26.03 0.81
CA ARG A 242 -4.75 -27.02 -0.24
C ARG A 242 -5.50 -26.73 -1.55
N LYS A 243 -6.81 -26.48 -1.49
CA LYS A 243 -7.63 -26.11 -2.66
C LYS A 243 -7.12 -24.83 -3.34
N ALA A 244 -6.67 -23.87 -2.54
CA ALA A 244 -6.15 -22.60 -3.04
C ALA A 244 -4.65 -22.63 -3.42
N LYS A 245 -3.96 -23.77 -3.29
CA LYS A 245 -2.52 -23.93 -3.52
C LYS A 245 -1.66 -22.87 -2.79
N VAL A 246 -2.04 -22.52 -1.56
CA VAL A 246 -1.29 -21.56 -0.72
C VAL A 246 -0.72 -22.23 0.52
N ARG A 247 0.38 -21.67 1.03
CA ARG A 247 1.04 -22.16 2.25
C ARG A 247 0.09 -22.06 3.44
N CYS A 248 -0.06 -23.15 4.17
CA CYS A 248 -0.88 -23.23 5.38
C CYS A 248 0.02 -23.12 6.61
N SER A 249 -0.20 -22.09 7.44
CA SER A 249 0.52 -21.92 8.70
C SER A 249 -0.45 -22.16 9.85
N LEU A 250 -0.32 -23.30 10.53
CA LEU A 250 -1.10 -23.64 11.73
C LEU A 250 -0.61 -22.84 12.92
N VAL A 251 -1.55 -22.33 13.72
CA VAL A 251 -1.24 -21.62 14.97
C VAL A 251 -1.46 -22.60 16.13
N PRO A 252 -0.47 -22.78 17.03
CA PRO A 252 -0.67 -23.51 18.28
C PRO A 252 -1.76 -22.85 19.12
N ASP A 253 -2.60 -23.63 19.82
CA ASP A 253 -3.80 -23.17 20.52
C ASP A 253 -3.55 -22.20 21.71
N ASP A 254 -2.30 -21.92 22.08
CA ASP A 254 -1.91 -21.03 23.20
C ASP A 254 -1.86 -19.53 22.82
N TYR A 255 -2.79 -19.06 21.99
CA TYR A 255 -2.97 -17.62 21.74
C TYR A 255 -4.14 -17.09 22.59
N PRO A 256 -3.91 -16.20 23.58
CA PRO A 256 -5.00 -15.64 24.36
C PRO A 256 -5.93 -14.82 23.45
N ARG A 257 -7.24 -15.14 23.50
CA ARG A 257 -8.29 -14.44 22.76
C ARG A 257 -8.26 -12.95 23.08
N ARG A 258 -7.61 -12.15 22.24
CA ARG A 258 -7.78 -10.69 22.22
C ARG A 258 -9.03 -10.34 21.40
N SER A 259 -10.12 -10.09 22.10
CA SER A 259 -11.23 -9.32 21.54
C SER A 259 -10.83 -7.85 21.45
N LYS A 260 -11.05 -7.28 20.25
CA LYS A 260 -11.12 -5.85 19.90
C LYS A 260 -9.80 -5.11 19.63
N GLN A 261 -9.68 -4.72 18.34
CA GLN A 261 -9.01 -3.53 17.78
C GLN A 261 -7.49 -3.42 18.00
N THR A 262 -6.60 -3.20 17.02
CA THR A 262 -6.68 -2.86 15.59
C THR A 262 -5.25 -2.96 15.04
N LYS A 263 -5.12 -3.37 13.77
CA LYS A 263 -4.03 -3.14 12.79
C LYS A 263 -2.63 -3.75 13.07
N VAL A 264 -2.24 -4.81 12.34
CA VAL A 264 -1.34 -4.84 11.14
C VAL A 264 0.01 -4.16 11.46
N GLU A 265 1.18 -4.81 11.54
CA GLU A 265 1.87 -5.68 10.57
C GLU A 265 2.86 -6.67 11.27
N SER A 266 3.27 -7.68 10.52
CA SER A 266 4.32 -8.70 10.79
C SER A 266 5.56 -8.37 9.94
N PRO A 267 6.79 -8.94 10.10
CA PRO A 267 7.44 -9.69 11.20
C PRO A 267 8.86 -9.17 11.53
N VAL A 268 9.28 -9.13 12.81
CA VAL A 268 10.70 -9.29 13.16
C VAL A 268 10.83 -10.11 14.45
N ALA A 269 11.76 -11.05 14.38
CA ALA A 269 12.44 -11.86 15.39
C ALA A 269 12.09 -11.71 16.88
N SER A 270 12.19 -12.88 17.53
CA SER A 270 12.35 -13.14 18.96
C SER A 270 13.10 -12.07 19.77
N THR A 271 12.70 -12.01 21.05
CA THR A 271 13.40 -11.47 22.23
C THR A 271 13.48 -9.95 22.39
N SER A 272 12.47 -9.38 23.06
CA SER A 272 12.60 -8.96 24.46
C SER A 272 11.27 -8.38 24.91
N SER A 273 10.68 -8.90 25.98
CA SER A 273 9.55 -8.27 26.65
C SER A 273 10.06 -7.01 27.34
N GLN A 274 10.24 -5.92 26.59
CA GLN A 274 10.52 -4.61 27.16
C GLN A 274 9.32 -4.21 28.01
N THR A 275 9.57 -3.86 29.27
CA THR A 275 8.53 -3.36 30.16
C THR A 275 8.03 -2.01 29.66
N ILE A 276 6.83 -1.58 30.09
CA ILE A 276 6.26 -0.28 29.69
C ILE A 276 7.22 0.87 30.05
N ASP A 277 7.99 0.73 31.12
CA ASP A 277 8.94 1.74 31.55
C ASP A 277 10.23 1.74 30.70
N ASP A 278 10.66 0.58 30.18
CA ASP A 278 11.75 0.50 29.18
C ASP A 278 11.33 1.18 27.87
N LEU A 279 10.09 0.97 27.43
CA LEU A 279 9.54 1.63 26.24
C LEU A 279 9.45 3.15 26.42
N ARG A 280 8.99 3.63 27.58
CA ARG A 280 8.96 5.07 27.89
C ARG A 280 10.37 5.67 27.88
N THR A 281 11.35 4.94 28.38
CA THR A 281 12.75 5.39 28.43
C THR A 281 13.36 5.43 27.03
N ASN A 282 13.11 4.41 26.21
CA ASN A 282 13.51 4.37 24.80
C ASN A 282 12.86 5.49 23.99
N VAL A 283 11.58 5.80 24.24
CA VAL A 283 10.89 6.92 23.58
C VAL A 283 11.49 8.26 23.99
N ARG A 284 11.86 8.45 25.26
CA ARG A 284 12.56 9.67 25.68
C ARG A 284 13.93 9.78 25.02
N ASP A 285 14.71 8.70 25.00
CA ASP A 285 16.02 8.67 24.34
C ASP A 285 15.93 8.97 22.84
N LEU A 286 14.94 8.37 22.16
CA LEU A 286 14.66 8.67 20.76
C LEU A 286 14.29 10.14 20.55
N ASN A 287 13.44 10.72 21.40
CA ASN A 287 13.08 12.13 21.31
C ASN A 287 14.30 13.04 21.52
N THR A 288 15.19 12.71 22.46
CA THR A 288 16.45 13.44 22.65
C THR A 288 17.36 13.34 21.43
N ARG A 289 17.46 12.17 20.81
CA ARG A 289 18.24 11.97 19.58
C ARG A 289 17.65 12.71 18.38
N ILE A 290 16.33 12.77 18.26
CA ILE A 290 15.63 13.56 17.24
C ILE A 290 15.93 15.04 17.45
N ALA A 291 15.80 15.55 18.68
CA ALA A 291 16.11 16.95 18.98
C ALA A 291 17.57 17.32 18.63
N LEU A 292 18.53 16.46 18.95
CA LEU A 292 19.94 16.65 18.57
C LEU A 292 20.14 16.64 17.04
N GLN A 293 19.41 15.79 16.32
CA GLN A 293 19.45 15.77 14.86
C GLN A 293 18.83 17.03 14.26
N GLU A 294 17.74 17.53 14.82
CA GLU A 294 17.10 18.79 14.41
C GLU A 294 18.03 19.99 14.64
N GLU A 295 18.70 20.07 15.80
CA GLU A 295 19.70 21.10 16.09
C GLU A 295 20.88 21.05 15.12
N MET A 296 21.39 19.84 14.82
CA MET A 296 22.47 19.66 13.86
C MET A 296 22.06 20.06 12.44
N LEU A 297 20.83 19.74 12.02
CA LEU A 297 20.29 20.17 10.73
C LEU A 297 20.15 21.70 10.67
N TRP A 298 19.67 22.34 11.75
CA TRP A 298 19.61 23.78 11.85
C TRP A 298 20.99 24.44 11.75
N TYR A 299 22.00 23.88 12.45
CA TYR A 299 23.38 24.34 12.35
C TYR A 299 23.92 24.24 10.92
N LEU A 300 23.66 23.12 10.23
CA LEU A 300 24.09 22.93 8.84
C LEU A 300 23.40 23.92 7.90
N ILE A 301 22.10 24.17 8.07
CA ILE A 301 21.35 25.16 7.27
C ILE A 301 21.94 26.56 7.48
N LEU A 302 22.21 26.95 8.72
CA LEU A 302 22.83 28.24 9.03
C LEU A 302 24.25 28.34 8.45
N ARG A 303 25.03 27.25 8.51
CA ARG A 303 26.38 27.21 7.94
C ARG A 303 26.36 27.33 6.42
N VAL A 304 25.44 26.65 5.74
CA VAL A 304 25.27 26.78 4.29
C VAL A 304 24.87 28.19 3.91
N ARG A 305 23.90 28.79 4.59
CA ARG A 305 23.51 30.19 4.35
C ARG A 305 24.65 31.17 4.60
N LYS A 306 25.48 30.94 5.62
CA LYS A 306 26.67 31.76 5.89
C LYS A 306 27.71 31.65 4.77
N LEU A 307 27.97 30.42 4.29
CA LEU A 307 28.88 30.18 3.17
C LEU A 307 28.34 30.73 1.85
N GLU A 308 27.02 30.77 1.65
CA GLU A 308 26.38 31.42 0.50
C GLU A 308 26.43 32.96 0.60
N GLY A 309 26.42 33.51 1.81
CA GLY A 309 26.66 34.94 2.06
C GLY A 309 28.11 35.34 1.81
N GLU A 310 29.07 34.60 2.39
CA GLU A 310 30.51 34.84 2.20
C GLU A 310 30.92 34.74 0.72
N LYS A 311 30.31 33.85 -0.06
CA LYS A 311 30.53 33.75 -1.51
C LYS A 311 30.00 34.94 -2.31
N LYS A 312 28.93 35.59 -1.85
CA LYS A 312 28.41 36.80 -2.50
C LYS A 312 29.31 38.00 -2.23
N ASP A 313 29.84 38.09 -1.02
CA ASP A 313 30.80 39.14 -0.65
C ASP A 313 32.11 38.98 -1.43
N GLU A 314 32.56 37.74 -1.70
CA GLU A 314 33.73 37.44 -2.55
C GLU A 314 33.48 37.75 -4.05
N GLU A 315 32.28 37.49 -4.59
CA GLU A 315 31.92 37.83 -5.97
C GLU A 315 31.80 39.37 -6.19
N GLU A 316 31.31 40.13 -5.21
CA GLU A 316 31.26 41.60 -5.30
C GLU A 316 32.65 42.26 -5.19
N GLU A 317 33.61 41.64 -4.48
CA GLU A 317 34.99 42.15 -4.42
C GLU A 317 35.74 41.97 -5.75
N GLU A 318 35.59 40.83 -6.46
CA GLU A 318 36.21 40.60 -7.78
C GLU A 318 35.64 41.52 -8.88
N GLU A 319 34.36 41.86 -8.85
CA GLU A 319 33.77 42.80 -9.82
C GLU A 319 34.27 44.25 -9.60
N SER A 320 34.66 44.60 -8.36
CA SER A 320 35.18 45.93 -8.02
C SER A 320 36.64 46.18 -8.46
N GLU A 321 37.46 45.12 -8.59
CA GLU A 321 38.84 45.24 -9.07
C GLU A 321 38.91 45.47 -10.59
N ASP A 322 38.05 44.80 -11.36
CA ASP A 322 37.98 44.96 -12.82
C ASP A 322 37.52 46.37 -13.24
N ASP A 323 36.61 46.98 -12.48
CA ASP A 323 36.16 48.37 -12.70
C ASP A 323 37.18 49.42 -12.23
N ARG A 324 38.12 49.05 -11.36
CA ARG A 324 39.24 49.90 -10.94
C ARG A 324 40.36 49.91 -11.99
N VAL A 325 40.64 48.77 -12.62
CA VAL A 325 41.63 48.63 -13.70
C VAL A 325 41.20 49.41 -14.96
N LYS A 326 39.91 49.34 -15.34
CA LYS A 326 39.37 50.10 -16.49
C LYS A 326 39.45 51.62 -16.31
N ARG A 327 39.23 52.15 -15.10
CA ARG A 327 39.34 53.60 -14.82
C ARG A 327 40.77 54.14 -14.84
N THR A 328 41.78 53.28 -14.64
CA THR A 328 43.20 53.68 -14.72
C THR A 328 43.82 53.55 -16.11
N GLY A 329 43.20 52.78 -17.03
CA GLY A 329 43.69 52.56 -18.39
C GLY A 329 43.44 53.70 -19.38
N ASP A 330 42.43 54.55 -19.13
CA ASP A 330 41.95 55.55 -20.12
C ASP A 330 42.64 56.94 -20.04
N ARG A 331 43.67 57.12 -19.20
CA ARG A 331 44.35 58.43 -19.04
C ARG A 331 45.67 58.60 -19.81
N LYS A 332 46.14 57.61 -20.58
CA LYS A 332 47.32 57.74 -21.45
C LYS A 332 46.95 57.60 -22.92
N GLY A 333 46.27 58.61 -23.48
CA GLY A 333 45.93 58.52 -24.90
C GLY A 333 45.29 59.74 -25.55
N LYS A 334 45.31 60.93 -24.96
CA LYS A 334 44.91 62.16 -25.68
C LYS A 334 45.71 63.35 -25.18
N GLY A 335 46.70 63.76 -25.98
CA GLY A 335 47.37 65.04 -25.79
C GLY A 335 48.80 65.09 -26.31
N GLN A 336 48.99 65.04 -27.63
CA GLN A 336 50.06 65.76 -28.33
C GLN A 336 49.84 65.65 -29.85
N LYS A 337 49.12 66.64 -30.38
CA LYS A 337 49.25 67.12 -31.74
C LYS A 337 49.58 68.60 -31.60
N GLU A 338 50.83 68.94 -31.83
CA GLU A 338 51.32 70.17 -32.49
C GLU A 338 52.78 69.96 -32.87
#